data_AF-A0A945N9F7-F1
#
_entry.id   AF-A0A945N9F7-F1
#
_cell.length_a   1.000
_cell.length_b   1.000
_cell.length_c   1.000
_cell.angle_alpha   90.00
_cell.angle_beta   90.00
_cell.angle_gamma   90.00
#
_symmetry.space_group_name_H-M   'P 1'
#
loop_
_entity.id
_entity.type
_entity.pdbx_description
1 polymer ?
#
loop_
_entity_poly.entity_id
_entity_poly.type
_entity_poly.pdbx_seq_one_letter_code
_entity_poly.pdbx_strand_id
1 'polypeptide(L)'
;MQPSKTTLLIRRERVFLILSGIFLCAMTMLNLLGITRFIELGPWTLAVGVLPYPITFLCTDLVSELYGRRRANFLVTFGLCLNFFILGFMWLGNALPAAEIQAPWQTLMLAEPIGLPNGDSVTGQIELFSL
;
A
#
# COMPACT_ATOMS: atom_id res chain seq x y z
N MET A 1 35.55 26.88 2.09
CA MET A 1 34.84 26.85 0.79
C MET A 1 33.34 26.77 1.08
N GLN A 2 32.60 27.88 0.99
CA GLN A 2 31.16 27.88 1.26
C GLN A 2 30.41 27.20 0.11
N PRO A 3 29.40 26.36 0.37
CA PRO A 3 28.63 25.74 -0.69
C PRO A 3 27.91 26.81 -1.51
N SER A 4 27.96 26.71 -2.84
CA SER A 4 27.23 27.62 -3.74
C SER A 4 25.72 27.52 -3.48
N LYS A 5 25.00 28.65 -3.60
CA LYS A 5 23.54 28.73 -3.36
C LYS A 5 22.76 27.65 -4.12
N THR A 6 23.19 27.28 -5.32
CA THR A 6 22.61 26.22 -6.15
C THR A 6 22.66 24.84 -5.48
N THR A 7 23.77 24.52 -4.81
CA THR A 7 23.93 23.24 -4.10
C THR A 7 22.94 23.10 -2.93
N LEU A 8 22.64 24.20 -2.24
CA LEU A 8 21.67 24.22 -1.14
C LEU A 8 20.23 24.02 -1.64
N LEU A 9 19.87 24.62 -2.78
CA LEU A 9 18.55 24.44 -3.39
C LEU A 9 18.31 22.98 -3.81
N ILE A 10 19.27 22.37 -4.48
CA ILE A 10 19.19 20.96 -4.91
C ILE A 10 19.00 20.02 -3.70
N ARG A 11 19.69 20.27 -2.58
CA ARG A 11 19.54 19.47 -1.36
C ARG A 11 18.14 19.61 -0.76
N ARG A 12 17.60 20.83 -0.71
CA ARG A 12 16.21 21.08 -0.25
C ARG A 12 15.20 20.38 -1.15
N GLU A 13 15.35 20.43 -2.46
CA GLU A 13 14.42 19.72 -3.37
C GLU A 13 14.48 18.20 -3.20
N ARG A 14 15.66 17.62 -3.00
CA ARG A 14 15.77 16.18 -2.70
C ARG A 14 15.06 15.81 -1.40
N VAL A 15 15.27 16.59 -0.33
CA VAL A 15 14.60 16.34 0.96
C VAL A 15 13.09 16.50 0.79
N PHE A 16 12.63 17.50 0.03
CA PHE A 16 11.22 17.67 -0.28
C PHE A 16 10.64 16.44 -1.00
N LEU A 17 11.33 15.93 -2.03
CA LEU A 17 10.90 14.76 -2.79
C LEU A 17 10.83 13.50 -1.91
N ILE A 18 11.85 13.28 -1.06
CA ILE A 18 11.87 12.13 -0.14
C ILE A 18 10.71 12.23 0.85
N LEU A 19 10.53 13.39 1.48
CA LEU A 19 9.47 13.59 2.48
C LEU A 19 8.07 13.50 1.86
N SER A 20 7.91 14.03 0.64
CA SER A 20 6.68 13.92 -0.14
C SER A 20 6.38 12.47 -0.53
N GLY A 21 7.40 11.71 -0.95
CA GLY A 21 7.26 10.29 -1.29
C GLY A 21 6.87 9.44 -0.09
N ILE A 22 7.51 9.66 1.06
CA ILE A 22 7.15 8.98 2.33
C ILE A 22 5.72 9.32 2.72
N PHE A 23 5.34 10.59 2.66
CA PHE A 23 3.98 11.04 2.96
C PHE A 23 2.94 10.36 2.06
N LEU A 24 3.12 10.44 0.74
CA LEU A 24 2.17 9.86 -0.22
C LEU A 24 2.06 8.34 -0.04
N CYS A 25 3.19 7.65 0.13
CA CYS A 25 3.22 6.22 0.36
C CYS A 25 2.49 5.84 1.65
N ALA A 26 2.77 6.52 2.76
CA ALA A 26 2.10 6.28 4.05
C ALA A 26 0.59 6.55 3.97
N MET A 27 0.18 7.63 3.29
CA MET A 27 -1.23 7.99 3.09
C MET A 27 -1.97 6.94 2.25
N THR A 28 -1.37 6.41 1.18
CA THR A 28 -1.98 5.35 0.38
C THR A 28 -2.00 4.01 1.10
N MET A 29 -0.93 3.69 1.85
CA MET A 29 -0.83 2.43 2.59
C MET A 29 -1.86 2.36 3.72
N LEU A 30 -2.16 3.49 4.36
CA LEU A 30 -3.25 3.62 5.34
C LEU A 30 -4.58 3.11 4.78
N ASN A 31 -4.94 3.52 3.57
CA ASN A 31 -6.22 3.13 2.96
C ASN A 31 -6.23 1.67 2.50
N LEU A 32 -5.11 1.12 2.04
CA LEU A 32 -5.01 -0.28 1.62
C LEU A 32 -4.96 -1.26 2.81
N LEU A 33 -4.12 -0.98 3.81
CA LEU A 33 -3.95 -1.82 4.99
C LEU A 33 -5.08 -1.66 6.01
N GLY A 34 -5.73 -0.50 6.06
CA GLY A 34 -6.85 -0.24 6.95
C GLY A 34 -8.06 -1.15 6.70
N ILE A 35 -8.21 -1.66 5.48
CA ILE A 35 -9.30 -2.57 5.09
C ILE A 35 -8.89 -4.04 5.25
N THR A 36 -7.62 -4.37 5.03
CA THR A 36 -7.19 -5.77 4.79
C THR A 36 -6.53 -6.44 5.98
N ARG A 37 -5.99 -5.68 6.94
CA ARG A 37 -5.26 -6.27 8.06
C ARG A 37 -5.65 -5.59 9.37
N PHE A 38 -6.16 -6.42 10.28
CA PHE A 38 -6.32 -6.10 11.69
C PHE A 38 -5.25 -6.86 12.47
N ILE A 39 -4.52 -6.18 13.34
CA ILE A 39 -3.56 -6.80 14.26
C ILE A 39 -4.20 -6.84 15.64
N GLU A 40 -4.10 -7.99 16.31
CA GLU A 40 -4.42 -8.11 17.72
C GLU A 40 -3.19 -7.72 18.55
N LEU A 41 -3.30 -6.58 19.24
CA LEU A 41 -2.33 -6.11 20.22
C LEU A 41 -2.90 -6.41 21.62
N GLY A 42 -2.76 -7.66 22.06
CA GLY A 42 -3.32 -8.12 23.33
C GLY A 42 -4.86 -8.08 23.30
N PRO A 43 -5.55 -7.45 24.27
CA PRO A 43 -7.02 -7.40 24.29
C PRO A 43 -7.63 -6.41 23.29
N TRP A 44 -6.82 -5.71 22.48
CA TRP A 44 -7.27 -4.69 21.54
C TRP A 44 -7.02 -5.11 20.10
N THR A 45 -8.08 -5.12 19.28
CA THR A 45 -7.98 -5.29 17.83
C THR A 45 -7.76 -3.92 17.18
N LEU A 46 -6.57 -3.68 16.64
CA LEU A 46 -6.21 -2.42 15.98
C LEU A 46 -6.09 -2.64 14.47
N ALA A 47 -6.69 -1.76 13.68
CA ALA A 47 -6.42 -1.74 12.24
C ALA A 47 -4.96 -1.34 12.00
N VAL A 48 -4.24 -2.11 11.16
CA VAL A 48 -2.83 -1.82 10.83
C VAL A 48 -2.66 -0.43 10.22
N GLY A 49 -3.70 0.05 9.55
CA GLY A 49 -3.76 1.40 9.00
C GLY A 49 -3.48 2.50 10.03
N VAL A 50 -3.71 2.29 11.33
CA VAL A 50 -3.45 3.33 12.35
C VAL A 50 -1.95 3.67 12.46
N LEU A 51 -1.04 2.72 12.16
CA LEU A 51 0.40 2.92 12.28
C LEU A 51 0.98 4.01 11.35
N PRO A 52 0.55 4.11 10.07
CA PRO A 52 0.91 5.24 9.21
C PRO A 52 0.48 6.63 9.71
N TYR A 53 -0.50 6.75 10.60
CA TYR A 53 -1.11 8.04 10.95
C TYR A 53 -0.11 9.04 11.57
N PRO A 54 0.68 8.67 12.60
CA PRO A 54 1.71 9.56 13.16
C PRO A 54 2.79 9.94 12.12
N ILE A 55 3.11 9.03 11.20
CA ILE A 55 4.10 9.28 10.14
C ILE A 55 3.56 10.34 9.17
N THR A 56 2.31 10.21 8.73
CA THR A 56 1.69 11.19 7.83
C THR A 56 1.55 12.57 8.47
N PHE A 57 1.21 12.63 9.76
CA PHE A 57 1.14 13.88 10.51
C PHE A 57 2.52 14.55 10.60
N LEU A 58 3.55 13.82 11.04
CA LEU A 58 4.92 14.34 11.13
C LEU A 58 5.45 14.82 9.77
N CYS A 59 5.20 14.05 8.69
CA CYS A 59 5.62 14.46 7.36
C CYS A 59 4.90 15.74 6.91
N THR A 60 3.60 15.85 7.14
CA THR A 60 2.82 17.05 6.77
C THR A 60 3.30 18.27 7.54
N ASP A 61 3.56 18.11 8.83
CA ASP A 61 4.06 19.17 9.71
C ASP A 61 5.42 19.69 9.21
N LEU A 62 6.38 18.78 9.01
CA LEU A 62 7.71 19.10 8.46
C LEU A 62 7.65 19.72 7.06
N VAL A 63 6.78 19.24 6.16
CA VAL A 63 6.62 19.84 4.83
C VAL A 63 6.09 21.27 4.95
N SER A 64 5.12 21.49 5.83
CA SER A 64 4.49 22.81 6.02
C SER A 64 5.46 23.83 6.63
N GLU A 65 6.35 23.39 7.52
CA GLU A 65 7.35 24.24 8.17
C GLU A 65 8.55 24.53 7.25
N LEU A 66 9.09 23.52 6.56
CA LEU A 66 10.31 23.65 5.74
C LEU A 66 10.07 24.23 4.34
N TYR A 67 8.88 24.01 3.77
CA TYR A 67 8.55 24.37 2.38
C TYR A 67 7.31 25.25 2.25
N GLY A 68 6.63 25.53 3.37
CA GLY A 68 5.49 26.42 3.44
C GLY A 68 4.14 25.73 3.19
N ARG A 69 3.10 26.33 3.79
CA ARG A 69 1.71 25.83 3.77
C ARG A 69 1.13 25.57 2.37
N ARG A 70 1.46 26.40 1.37
CA ARG A 70 0.92 26.21 0.01
C ARG A 70 1.36 24.88 -0.62
N ARG A 71 2.63 24.51 -0.44
CA ARG A 71 3.17 23.25 -0.97
C ARG A 71 2.66 22.04 -0.18
N ALA A 72 2.54 22.17 1.14
CA ALA A 72 1.92 21.14 1.98
C ALA A 72 0.47 20.86 1.57
N ASN A 73 -0.36 21.89 1.40
CA ASN A 73 -1.74 21.72 0.96
C ASN A 73 -1.85 21.08 -0.43
N PHE A 74 -0.97 21.46 -1.37
CA PHE A 74 -0.91 20.81 -2.67
C PHE A 74 -0.58 19.32 -2.55
N LEU A 75 0.42 18.96 -1.74
CA LEU A 75 0.81 17.57 -1.49
C LEU A 75 -0.34 16.74 -0.91
N VAL A 76 -1.04 17.27 0.10
CA VAL A 76 -2.20 16.61 0.72
C VAL A 76 -3.34 16.43 -0.29
N THR A 77 -3.65 17.47 -1.07
CA THR A 77 -4.70 17.41 -2.11
C THR A 77 -4.34 16.39 -3.20
N PHE A 78 -3.07 16.35 -3.61
CA PHE A 78 -2.58 15.38 -4.58
C PHE A 78 -2.69 13.95 -4.04
N GLY A 79 -2.31 13.72 -2.77
CA GLY A 79 -2.47 12.43 -2.11
C GLY A 79 -3.93 11.99 -1.98
N LEU A 80 -4.84 12.93 -1.73
CA LEU A 80 -6.29 12.66 -1.74
C LEU A 80 -6.77 12.22 -3.13
N CYS A 81 -6.39 12.96 -4.18
CA CYS A 81 -6.70 12.57 -5.56
C CYS A 81 -6.14 11.19 -5.93
N LEU A 82 -4.91 10.88 -5.49
CA LEU A 82 -4.28 9.57 -5.72
C LEU A 82 -5.07 8.44 -5.07
N ASN A 83 -5.64 8.68 -3.88
CA ASN A 83 -6.49 7.69 -3.22
C ASN A 83 -7.80 7.45 -3.96
N PHE A 84 -8.45 8.50 -4.46
CA PHE A 84 -9.62 8.33 -5.35
C PHE A 84 -9.26 7.54 -6.61
N PHE A 85 -8.08 7.78 -7.19
CA PHE A 85 -7.60 7.03 -8.34
C PHE A 85 -7.43 5.53 -8.01
N ILE A 86 -6.75 5.19 -6.91
CA ILE A 86 -6.58 3.80 -6.47
C ILE A 86 -7.94 3.13 -6.24
N LEU A 87 -8.85 3.79 -5.51
CA LEU A 87 -10.20 3.28 -5.28
C LEU A 87 -10.97 3.06 -6.59
N GLY A 88 -10.81 3.96 -7.57
CA GLY A 88 -11.38 3.80 -8.90
C GLY A 88 -10.87 2.56 -9.63
N PHE A 89 -9.56 2.28 -9.57
CA PHE A 89 -8.98 1.06 -10.14
C PHE A 89 -9.42 -0.20 -9.41
N MET A 90 -9.51 -0.18 -8.08
CA MET A 90 -10.03 -1.30 -7.30
C MET A 90 -11.50 -1.58 -7.64
N TRP A 91 -12.31 -0.54 -7.78
CA TRP A 91 -13.71 -0.65 -8.19
C TRP A 91 -13.83 -1.23 -9.60
N LEU A 92 -13.02 -0.75 -10.55
CA LEU A 92 -13.00 -1.26 -11.92
C LEU A 92 -12.55 -2.72 -11.96
N GLY A 93 -11.52 -3.08 -11.20
CA GLY A 93 -11.04 -4.46 -11.08
C GLY A 93 -12.11 -5.40 -10.52
N ASN A 94 -12.92 -4.95 -9.56
CA ASN A 94 -14.04 -5.72 -9.03
C ASN A 94 -15.26 -5.76 -9.98
N ALA A 95 -15.44 -4.74 -10.83
CA ALA A 95 -16.52 -4.70 -11.81
C ALA A 95 -16.25 -5.63 -13.02
N LEU A 96 -14.98 -5.92 -13.31
CA LEU A 96 -14.60 -6.86 -14.34
C LEU A 96 -14.78 -8.31 -13.84
N PRO A 97 -15.32 -9.22 -14.67
CA PRO A 97 -15.42 -10.62 -14.30
C PRO A 97 -14.03 -11.21 -14.09
N ALA A 98 -13.85 -11.93 -12.98
CA ALA A 98 -12.64 -12.71 -12.76
C ALA A 98 -12.47 -13.72 -13.90
N ALA A 99 -11.26 -13.80 -14.45
CA ALA A 99 -10.98 -14.83 -15.44
C ALA A 99 -11.04 -16.21 -14.76
N GLU A 100 -11.84 -17.13 -15.31
CA GLU A 100 -11.89 -18.54 -14.87
C GLU A 100 -10.58 -19.29 -15.15
N ILE A 101 -9.70 -18.70 -15.97
CA ILE A 101 -8.41 -19.29 -16.31
C ILE A 101 -7.41 -18.91 -15.20
N GLN A 102 -7.35 -19.71 -14.13
CA GLN A 102 -6.15 -19.73 -13.29
C GLN A 102 -4.96 -20.08 -14.18
N ALA A 103 -3.86 -19.35 -14.00
CA ALA A 103 -2.67 -19.60 -14.80
C ALA A 103 -2.15 -21.02 -14.49
N PRO A 104 -1.71 -21.79 -15.51
CA PRO A 104 -1.37 -23.21 -15.36
C PRO A 104 -0.24 -23.50 -14.37
N TRP A 105 0.52 -22.47 -13.97
CA TRP A 105 1.57 -22.54 -12.96
C TRP A 105 1.08 -22.29 -11.51
N GLN A 106 -0.18 -21.88 -11.31
CA GLN A 106 -0.80 -21.77 -9.98
C GLN A 106 -1.49 -23.06 -9.54
N THR A 107 -1.70 -24.00 -10.47
CA THR A 107 -2.48 -25.20 -10.22
C THR A 107 -1.75 -26.44 -10.69
N LEU A 108 -1.67 -27.45 -9.83
CA LEU A 108 -1.15 -28.76 -10.19
C LEU A 108 -2.30 -29.69 -10.57
N MET A 109 -2.26 -30.22 -11.79
CA MET A 109 -3.15 -31.30 -12.20
C MET A 109 -2.69 -32.60 -11.56
N LEU A 110 -3.59 -33.27 -10.84
CA LEU A 110 -3.33 -34.52 -10.16
C LEU A 110 -3.70 -35.68 -11.07
N ALA A 111 -2.72 -36.55 -11.36
CA ALA A 111 -2.99 -37.78 -12.12
C ALA A 111 -3.77 -38.81 -11.28
N GLU A 112 -3.65 -38.75 -9.95
CA GLU A 112 -4.26 -39.68 -9.01
C GLU A 112 -4.77 -38.92 -7.76
N PRO A 113 -5.80 -39.46 -7.06
CA PRO A 113 -6.26 -38.90 -5.80
C PRO A 113 -5.12 -38.88 -4.77
N ILE A 114 -4.84 -37.73 -4.16
CA ILE A 114 -3.87 -37.64 -3.06
C ILE A 114 -4.56 -37.30 -1.74
N GLY A 115 -4.16 -37.98 -0.68
CA GLY A 115 -4.63 -37.72 0.69
C GLY A 115 -3.87 -36.56 1.31
N LEU A 116 -4.61 -35.62 1.89
CA LEU A 116 -4.09 -34.49 2.64
C LEU A 116 -3.83 -34.88 4.10
N PRO A 117 -2.92 -34.17 4.81
CA PRO A 117 -2.67 -34.37 6.25
C PRO A 117 -3.91 -34.21 7.13
N ASN A 118 -4.96 -33.56 6.62
CA ASN A 118 -6.24 -33.36 7.31
C ASN A 118 -7.21 -34.55 7.14
N GLY A 119 -6.84 -35.57 6.35
CA GLY A 119 -7.66 -36.75 6.09
C GLY A 119 -8.56 -36.64 4.86
N ASP A 120 -8.66 -35.47 4.24
CA ASP A 120 -9.40 -35.24 2.99
C ASP A 120 -8.60 -35.74 1.78
N SER A 121 -9.28 -36.16 0.70
CA SER A 121 -8.65 -36.48 -0.58
C SER A 121 -8.97 -35.43 -1.62
N VAL A 122 -7.96 -35.00 -2.39
CA VAL A 122 -8.15 -34.09 -3.52
C VAL A 122 -7.92 -34.83 -4.82
N THR A 123 -8.82 -34.61 -5.77
CA THR A 123 -8.81 -35.22 -7.10
C THR A 123 -8.86 -34.14 -8.17
N GLY A 124 -8.14 -34.35 -9.28
CA GLY A 124 -8.18 -33.45 -10.44
C GLY A 124 -7.17 -32.31 -10.37
N GLN A 125 -7.33 -31.33 -9.48
CA GLN A 125 -6.49 -30.13 -9.46
C GLN A 125 -6.32 -29.59 -8.04
N ILE A 126 -5.10 -29.18 -7.69
CA ILE A 126 -4.78 -28.48 -6.44
C ILE A 126 -4.22 -27.09 -6.75
N GLU A 127 -4.71 -26.08 -6.04
CA GLU A 127 -4.08 -24.77 -6.00
C GLU A 127 -2.84 -24.80 -5.09
N LEU A 128 -1.72 -24.28 -5.60
CA LEU A 128 -0.46 -24.23 -4.85
C LEU A 128 -0.48 -23.19 -3.72
N PHE A 129 -1.33 -22.18 -3.83
CA PHE A 129 -1.46 -21.09 -2.86
C PHE A 129 -2.94 -20.78 -2.67
N SER A 130 -3.51 -21.15 -1.52
CA SER A 130 -4.77 -20.58 -1.06
C SER A 130 -4.47 -19.24 -0.39
N LEU A 131 -4.91 -18.13 -0.98
CA LEU A 131 -4.87 -16.80 -0.34
C LEU A 131 -5.92 -16.69 0.76
#